data_AF-A0A964PAV2-F1
#
_entry.id   AF-A0A964PAV2-F1
#
_cell.length_a   1.000
_cell.length_b   1.000
_cell.length_c   1.000
_cell.angle_alpha   90.00
_cell.angle_beta   90.00
_cell.angle_gamma   90.00
#
_symmetry.space_group_name_H-M   'P 1'
#
loop_
_entity.id
_entity.type
_entity.pdbx_description
1 polymer ?
#
loop_
_entity_poly.entity_id
_entity_poly.type
_entity_poly.pdbx_seq_one_letter_code
_entity_poly.pdbx_strand_id
1 'polypeptide(L)'
;MSRRSPNELRLSLAEGNQSSCLDIASSDHPMAKQLPPEVARLARSQLADLIEAIAHKLRLTQVYVIPIGHWRQLFEAVAEGMATNEGWRAIDSAATVALNTRDALLFLPANHHIMRDLVRTVLTAGSSTEHGISIATPGSPLLIEVIPTGEVSIYTGRTDLAHLVAEILSQVQNGQHKLPTAATKLS
;
A
#
# COMPACT_ATOMS: atom_id res chain seq x y z
N MET A 1 9.94 -23.45 19.08
CA MET A 1 8.95 -23.09 20.12
C MET A 1 9.04 -21.59 20.36
N SER A 2 8.12 -20.81 19.80
CA SER A 2 8.18 -19.35 19.86
C SER A 2 7.14 -18.84 20.86
N ARG A 3 7.57 -18.20 21.95
CA ARG A 3 6.67 -17.59 22.94
C ARG A 3 6.14 -16.27 22.36
N ARG A 4 4.84 -16.22 22.06
CA ARG A 4 4.11 -15.03 21.56
C ARG A 4 3.29 -14.38 22.67
N SER A 5 3.19 -13.04 22.62
CA SER A 5 2.40 -12.18 23.52
C SER A 5 0.88 -12.32 23.27
N PRO A 6 0.03 -12.30 24.30
CA PRO A 6 -1.41 -12.57 24.20
C PRO A 6 -2.29 -11.40 23.68
N ASN A 7 -1.73 -10.23 23.33
CA ASN A 7 -2.54 -9.01 23.09
C ASN A 7 -2.54 -8.44 21.66
N GLU A 8 -2.05 -9.17 20.65
CA GLU A 8 -2.28 -8.78 19.25
C GLU A 8 -3.37 -9.66 18.63
N LEU A 9 -4.56 -9.09 18.43
CA LEU A 9 -5.54 -9.61 17.46
C LEU A 9 -4.98 -9.38 16.05
N ARG A 10 -3.96 -10.16 15.66
CA ARG A 10 -3.67 -10.36 14.25
C ARG A 10 -4.70 -11.35 13.75
N LEU A 11 -5.59 -10.90 12.88
CA LEU A 11 -6.37 -11.80 12.03
C LEU A 11 -5.35 -12.60 11.23
N SER A 12 -5.11 -13.84 11.67
CA SER A 12 -4.38 -14.82 10.89
C SER A 12 -5.29 -15.18 9.71
N LEU A 13 -5.24 -14.38 8.65
CA LEU A 13 -5.86 -14.73 7.36
C LEU A 13 -5.20 -15.98 6.73
N ALA A 14 -4.24 -16.59 7.43
CA ALA A 14 -3.53 -17.81 7.08
C ALA A 14 -4.30 -19.13 7.37
N GLU A 15 -5.62 -19.11 7.56
CA GLU A 15 -6.40 -20.34 7.81
C GLU A 15 -6.74 -21.13 6.53
N GLY A 16 -6.24 -20.69 5.36
CA GLY A 16 -6.19 -21.51 4.15
C GLY A 16 -4.78 -22.03 3.90
N ASN A 17 -4.63 -23.30 3.49
CA ASN A 17 -3.34 -23.89 3.10
C ASN A 17 -2.62 -23.18 1.92
N GLN A 18 -3.20 -22.10 1.37
CA GLN A 18 -2.72 -21.36 0.19
C GLN A 18 -2.49 -19.87 0.43
N SER A 19 -2.77 -19.36 1.63
CA SER A 19 -2.55 -17.94 1.96
C SER A 19 -1.11 -17.68 2.42
N SER A 20 -0.53 -16.57 1.96
CA SER A 20 0.82 -16.14 2.30
C SER A 20 0.86 -14.67 2.69
N CYS A 21 1.81 -14.29 3.54
CA CYS A 21 2.13 -12.90 3.85
C CYS A 21 3.56 -12.60 3.42
N LEU A 22 3.75 -11.49 2.73
CA LEU A 22 5.06 -10.93 2.40
C LEU A 22 5.20 -9.60 3.14
N ASP A 23 6.09 -9.58 4.13
CA ASP A 23 6.38 -8.40 4.93
C ASP A 23 7.57 -7.65 4.35
N ILE A 24 7.43 -6.34 4.20
CA ILE A 24 8.43 -5.45 3.64
C ILE A 24 8.58 -4.28 4.61
N ALA A 25 9.82 -3.88 4.89
CA ALA A 25 10.08 -2.64 5.59
C ALA A 25 11.02 -1.74 4.80
N SER A 26 10.87 -0.44 4.98
CA SER A 26 11.77 0.55 4.42
C SER A 26 13.18 0.38 4.99
N SER A 27 14.20 0.68 4.18
CA SER A 27 15.60 0.59 4.61
C SER A 27 15.95 1.53 5.77
N ASP A 28 15.20 2.62 5.92
CA ASP A 28 15.31 3.60 7.01
C ASP A 28 14.39 3.31 8.20
N HIS A 29 13.74 2.14 8.23
CA HIS A 29 12.81 1.78 9.32
C HIS A 29 13.51 1.85 10.69
N PRO A 30 12.86 2.40 11.75
CA PRO A 30 13.48 2.55 13.08
C PRO A 30 14.03 1.25 13.65
N MET A 31 13.39 0.11 13.33
CA MET A 31 13.80 -1.22 13.77
C MET A 31 14.55 -2.03 12.70
N ALA A 32 15.03 -1.42 11.60
CA ALA A 32 15.60 -2.13 10.45
C ALA A 32 16.66 -3.18 10.79
N LYS A 33 17.47 -2.94 11.84
CA LYS A 33 18.53 -3.85 12.32
C LYS A 33 18.03 -5.05 13.13
N GLN A 34 16.82 -4.96 13.69
CA GLN A 34 16.22 -5.96 14.57
C GLN A 34 15.13 -6.77 13.87
N LEU A 35 14.70 -6.31 12.70
CA LEU A 35 13.69 -6.99 11.91
C LEU A 35 14.22 -8.34 11.39
N PRO A 36 13.36 -9.38 11.34
CA PRO A 36 13.75 -10.70 10.85
C PRO A 36 14.28 -10.69 9.40
N PRO A 37 15.13 -11.67 9.02
CA PRO A 37 15.71 -11.76 7.68
C PRO A 37 14.68 -12.02 6.57
N GLU A 38 13.53 -12.61 6.89
CA GLU A 38 12.41 -12.82 5.97
C GLU A 38 11.70 -11.53 5.56
N VAL A 39 11.85 -10.45 6.33
CA VAL A 39 11.24 -9.15 6.00
C VAL A 39 12.08 -8.48 4.92
N ALA A 40 11.50 -8.35 3.73
CA ALA A 40 12.17 -7.72 2.61
C ALA A 40 12.49 -6.24 2.90
N ARG A 41 13.52 -5.72 2.22
CA ARG A 41 13.95 -4.33 2.34
C ARG A 41 13.83 -3.62 1.00
N LEU A 42 13.32 -2.40 1.06
CA LEU A 42 13.23 -1.46 -0.06
C LEU A 42 13.53 -0.05 0.43
N ALA A 43 14.04 0.82 -0.45
CA ALA A 43 14.04 2.24 -0.13
C ALA A 43 12.58 2.72 0.06
N ARG A 44 12.35 3.67 0.98
CA ARG A 44 10.99 4.17 1.27
C ARG A 44 10.25 4.65 0.02
N SER A 45 10.96 5.27 -0.91
CA SER A 45 10.41 5.70 -2.21
C SER A 45 9.94 4.54 -3.08
N GLN A 46 10.63 3.39 -3.03
CA GLN A 46 10.30 2.20 -3.84
C GLN A 46 9.07 1.45 -3.32
N LEU A 47 8.66 1.66 -2.06
CA LEU A 47 7.45 1.02 -1.52
C LEU A 47 6.20 1.46 -2.29
N ALA A 48 6.09 2.76 -2.58
CA ALA A 48 4.96 3.27 -3.37
C ALA A 48 5.00 2.74 -4.82
N ASP A 49 6.19 2.70 -5.42
CA ASP A 49 6.38 2.20 -6.77
C ASP A 49 6.04 0.69 -6.87
N LEU A 50 6.33 -0.09 -5.82
CA LEU A 50 5.92 -1.49 -5.73
C LEU A 50 4.39 -1.64 -5.78
N ILE A 51 3.64 -0.81 -5.05
CA ILE A 51 2.18 -0.89 -5.04
C ILE A 51 1.61 -0.60 -6.43
N GLU A 52 2.11 0.43 -7.12
CA GLU A 52 1.71 0.72 -8.50
C GLU A 52 2.10 -0.40 -9.46
N ALA A 53 3.31 -0.96 -9.31
CA ALA A 53 3.78 -2.09 -10.10
C ALA A 53 2.87 -3.32 -9.95
N ILE A 54 2.45 -3.64 -8.72
CA ILE A 54 1.49 -4.70 -8.43
C ILE A 54 0.16 -4.43 -9.15
N ALA A 55 -0.39 -3.22 -9.00
CA ALA A 55 -1.65 -2.86 -9.65
C ALA A 55 -1.59 -3.00 -11.18
N HIS A 56 -0.48 -2.58 -11.80
CA HIS A 56 -0.28 -2.65 -13.24
C HIS A 56 -0.05 -4.07 -13.74
N LYS A 57 0.86 -4.83 -13.11
CA LYS A 57 1.24 -6.17 -13.54
C LYS A 57 0.13 -7.19 -13.35
N LEU A 58 -0.64 -7.05 -12.27
CA LEU A 58 -1.82 -7.87 -12.01
C LEU A 58 -3.07 -7.38 -12.76
N ARG A 59 -2.96 -6.27 -13.52
CA ARG A 59 -4.05 -5.66 -14.28
C ARG A 59 -5.29 -5.40 -13.42
N LEU A 60 -5.09 -4.88 -12.22
CA LEU A 60 -6.19 -4.59 -11.31
C LEU A 60 -7.09 -3.52 -11.95
N THR A 61 -8.37 -3.83 -12.12
CA THR A 61 -9.35 -2.93 -12.74
C THR A 61 -10.17 -2.14 -11.73
N GLN A 62 -10.17 -2.59 -10.48
CA GLN A 62 -10.80 -1.94 -9.35
C GLN A 62 -9.92 -2.17 -8.12
N VAL A 63 -9.62 -1.09 -7.42
CA VAL A 63 -8.83 -1.09 -6.20
C VAL A 63 -9.55 -0.26 -5.16
N TYR A 64 -9.79 -0.83 -3.99
CA TYR A 64 -10.41 -0.18 -2.85
C TYR A 64 -9.32 0.25 -1.87
N VAL A 65 -9.22 1.55 -1.63
CA VAL A 65 -8.34 2.12 -0.59
C VAL A 65 -9.17 2.44 0.62
N ILE A 66 -8.75 1.95 1.78
CA ILE A 66 -9.49 1.98 3.05
C ILE A 66 -8.54 2.56 4.10
N PRO A 67 -8.95 3.54 4.92
CA PRO A 67 -8.10 4.05 5.98
C PRO A 67 -8.02 3.03 7.13
N ILE A 68 -6.84 2.91 7.74
CA ILE A 68 -6.68 2.12 8.96
C ILE A 68 -7.41 2.81 10.12
N GLY A 69 -7.18 4.12 10.30
CA GLY A 69 -8.01 4.99 11.13
C GLY A 69 -9.25 5.47 10.39
N HIS A 70 -9.65 6.72 10.61
CA HIS A 70 -10.72 7.38 9.87
C HIS A 70 -10.16 8.27 8.75
N TRP A 71 -10.97 8.52 7.72
CA TRP A 71 -10.60 9.41 6.63
C TRP A 71 -10.08 10.77 7.11
N ARG A 72 -10.74 11.40 8.09
CA ARG A 72 -10.33 12.69 8.66
C ARG A 72 -8.84 12.73 9.01
N GLN A 73 -8.37 11.72 9.76
CA GLN A 73 -6.99 11.64 10.24
C GLN A 73 -6.01 11.46 9.06
N LEU A 74 -6.39 10.62 8.10
CA LEU A 74 -5.59 10.40 6.90
C LEU A 74 -5.52 11.67 6.02
N PHE A 75 -6.65 12.32 5.76
CA PHE A 75 -6.73 13.57 4.97
C PHE A 75 -5.89 14.68 5.61
N GLU A 76 -5.98 14.85 6.92
CA GLU A 76 -5.14 15.80 7.66
C GLU A 76 -3.65 15.48 7.50
N ALA A 77 -3.26 14.20 7.59
CA ALA A 77 -1.87 13.78 7.47
C ALA A 77 -1.30 13.96 6.06
N VAL A 78 -2.10 13.78 5.00
CA VAL A 78 -1.63 13.85 3.61
C VAL A 78 -1.90 15.18 2.93
N ALA A 79 -2.58 16.13 3.61
CA ALA A 79 -3.07 17.38 3.02
C ALA A 79 -1.97 18.16 2.28
N GLU A 80 -0.82 18.38 2.93
CA GLU A 80 0.28 19.13 2.33
C GLU A 80 0.89 18.40 1.12
N GLY A 81 1.20 17.11 1.26
CA GLY A 81 1.83 16.31 0.21
C GLY A 81 0.93 16.06 -1.00
N MET A 82 -0.39 16.08 -0.81
CA MET A 82 -1.37 15.84 -1.87
C MET A 82 -2.01 17.14 -2.43
N ALA A 83 -1.68 18.32 -1.88
CA ALA A 83 -2.33 19.59 -2.23
C ALA A 83 -2.26 19.93 -3.74
N THR A 84 -1.17 19.52 -4.41
CA THR A 84 -0.95 19.77 -5.85
C THR A 84 -1.46 18.65 -6.75
N ASN A 85 -1.94 17.54 -6.19
CA ASN A 85 -2.47 16.42 -6.97
C ASN A 85 -3.93 16.72 -7.36
N GLU A 86 -4.16 17.11 -8.61
CA GLU A 86 -5.50 17.51 -9.07
C GLU A 86 -6.52 16.39 -8.98
N GLY A 87 -6.11 15.16 -9.26
CA GLY A 87 -6.96 13.98 -9.16
C GLY A 87 -7.35 13.68 -7.72
N TRP A 88 -6.44 13.90 -6.77
CA TRP A 88 -6.75 13.79 -5.35
C TRP A 88 -7.76 14.85 -4.90
N ARG A 89 -7.65 16.10 -5.34
CA ARG A 89 -8.66 17.14 -5.00
C ARG A 89 -10.07 16.77 -5.44
N ALA A 90 -10.20 16.11 -6.60
CA ALA A 90 -11.49 15.60 -7.06
C ALA A 90 -12.04 14.48 -6.15
N ILE A 91 -11.17 13.60 -5.67
CA ILE A 91 -11.51 12.52 -4.73
C ILE A 91 -11.85 13.09 -3.34
N ASP A 92 -11.07 14.06 -2.85
CA ASP A 92 -11.23 14.73 -1.55
C ASP A 92 -12.61 15.41 -1.43
N SER A 93 -13.01 16.14 -2.47
CA SER A 93 -14.33 16.79 -2.55
C SER A 93 -15.49 15.79 -2.45
N ALA A 94 -15.33 14.58 -3.00
CA ALA A 94 -16.33 13.51 -2.90
C ALA A 94 -16.28 12.79 -1.53
N ALA A 95 -15.10 12.72 -0.92
CA ALA A 95 -14.85 12.02 0.34
C ALA A 95 -15.20 12.85 1.59
N THR A 96 -15.42 14.16 1.45
CA THR A 96 -15.67 15.09 2.58
C THR A 96 -16.93 14.72 3.40
N VAL A 97 -17.89 14.01 2.81
CA VAL A 97 -19.08 13.48 3.49
C VAL A 97 -18.80 12.23 4.35
N ALA A 98 -17.68 11.55 4.12
CA ALA A 98 -17.32 10.28 4.74
C ALA A 98 -16.15 10.40 5.72
N LEU A 99 -15.76 11.63 6.12
CA LEU A 99 -14.54 11.90 6.93
C LEU A 99 -14.48 11.13 8.25
N ASN A 100 -15.63 10.85 8.88
CA ASN A 100 -15.70 10.12 10.14
C ASN A 100 -15.97 8.61 9.96
N THR A 101 -15.84 8.10 8.74
CA THR A 101 -16.05 6.68 8.41
C THR A 101 -14.74 6.03 7.99
N ARG A 102 -14.82 4.74 7.73
CA ARG A 102 -13.75 3.94 7.10
C ARG A 102 -14.19 3.40 5.74
N ASP A 103 -15.15 4.07 5.10
CA ASP A 103 -15.73 3.59 3.84
C ASP A 103 -14.67 3.56 2.74
N ALA A 104 -14.66 2.52 1.92
CA ALA A 104 -13.64 2.36 0.89
C ALA A 104 -13.77 3.42 -0.22
N LEU A 105 -12.64 3.96 -0.68
CA LEU A 105 -12.57 4.74 -1.91
C LEU A 105 -12.14 3.86 -3.09
N LEU A 106 -12.88 3.96 -4.19
CA LEU A 106 -12.60 3.22 -5.41
C LEU A 106 -11.60 3.96 -6.30
N PHE A 107 -10.50 3.27 -6.62
CA PHE A 107 -9.51 3.65 -7.60
C PHE A 107 -9.64 2.74 -8.83
N LEU A 108 -9.73 3.36 -10.00
CA LEU A 108 -9.72 2.71 -11.30
C LEU A 108 -8.31 2.78 -11.91
N PRO A 109 -8.02 2.08 -13.02
CA PRO A 109 -6.69 2.09 -13.65
C PRO A 109 -6.16 3.49 -13.97
N ALA A 110 -7.06 4.40 -14.37
CA ALA A 110 -6.70 5.79 -14.62
C ALA A 110 -6.17 6.52 -13.37
N ASN A 111 -6.49 6.03 -12.17
CA ASN A 111 -6.21 6.66 -10.88
C ASN A 111 -5.05 5.98 -10.13
N HIS A 112 -4.43 4.93 -10.68
CA HIS A 112 -3.35 4.20 -10.00
C HIS A 112 -2.15 5.08 -9.64
N HIS A 113 -1.84 6.08 -10.46
CA HIS A 113 -0.79 7.04 -10.16
C HIS A 113 -1.14 7.92 -8.93
N ILE A 114 -2.42 8.27 -8.75
CA ILE A 114 -2.91 9.00 -7.56
C ILE A 114 -2.76 8.11 -6.33
N MET A 115 -3.09 6.81 -6.45
CA MET A 115 -2.88 5.84 -5.37
C MET A 115 -1.40 5.72 -5.00
N ARG A 116 -0.48 5.67 -5.98
CA ARG A 116 0.97 5.70 -5.72
C ARG A 116 1.35 6.96 -4.93
N ASP A 117 0.90 8.13 -5.37
CA ASP A 117 1.24 9.40 -4.73
C ASP A 117 0.67 9.49 -3.30
N LEU A 118 -0.54 8.94 -3.08
CA LEU A 118 -1.11 8.78 -1.75
C LEU A 118 -0.26 7.86 -0.86
N VAL A 119 0.08 6.66 -1.33
CA VAL A 119 0.95 5.70 -0.60
C VAL A 119 2.28 6.37 -0.24
N ARG A 120 2.88 7.07 -1.20
CA ARG A 120 4.13 7.81 -0.98
C ARG A 120 3.96 8.87 0.12
N THR A 121 2.90 9.66 0.06
CA THR A 121 2.63 10.72 1.03
C THR A 121 2.34 10.15 2.42
N VAL A 122 1.57 9.06 2.52
CA VAL A 122 1.33 8.31 3.76
C VAL A 122 2.65 7.89 4.40
N LEU A 123 3.56 7.33 3.61
CA LEU A 123 4.87 6.86 4.07
C LEU A 123 5.81 7.99 4.51
N THR A 124 5.59 9.24 4.07
CA THR A 124 6.50 10.36 4.39
C THR A 124 5.94 11.34 5.41
N ALA A 125 4.63 11.59 5.37
CA ALA A 125 3.95 12.59 6.19
C ALA A 125 3.13 11.96 7.33
N GLY A 126 2.77 10.67 7.22
CA GLY A 126 2.07 9.97 8.29
C GLY A 126 2.95 9.82 9.53
N SER A 127 2.40 10.15 10.69
CA SER A 127 3.10 10.10 11.98
C SER A 127 2.55 9.07 12.96
N SER A 128 1.39 8.48 12.66
CA SER A 128 0.72 7.47 13.48
C SER A 128 0.26 6.29 12.64
N THR A 129 0.06 5.13 13.25
CA THR A 129 -0.49 3.95 12.56
C THR A 129 -1.88 4.18 11.99
N GLU A 130 -2.67 5.08 12.59
CA GLU A 130 -4.02 5.45 12.14
C GLU A 130 -4.01 6.15 10.77
N HIS A 131 -2.88 6.75 10.37
CA HIS A 131 -2.72 7.36 9.04
C HIS A 131 -2.36 6.33 7.96
N GLY A 132 -2.27 5.03 8.31
CA GLY A 132 -2.03 3.99 7.32
C GLY A 132 -3.26 3.71 6.46
N ILE A 133 -3.04 2.92 5.40
CA ILE A 133 -4.08 2.51 4.46
C ILE A 133 -4.02 1.02 4.19
N SER A 134 -5.20 0.42 3.98
CA SER A 134 -5.37 -0.91 3.44
C SER A 134 -5.86 -0.81 1.99
N ILE A 135 -5.35 -1.68 1.13
CA ILE A 135 -5.66 -1.72 -0.30
C ILE A 135 -6.18 -3.13 -0.60
N ALA A 136 -7.42 -3.22 -1.07
CA ALA A 136 -8.08 -4.47 -1.42
C ALA A 136 -8.57 -4.42 -2.87
N THR A 137 -8.78 -5.58 -3.48
CA THR A 137 -9.25 -5.66 -4.88
C THR A 137 -10.32 -6.74 -5.01
N PRO A 138 -11.44 -6.47 -5.73
CA PRO A 138 -12.46 -7.47 -5.96
C PRO A 138 -11.95 -8.51 -6.98
N GLY A 139 -12.26 -9.78 -6.74
CA GLY A 139 -11.93 -10.87 -7.66
C GLY A 139 -10.47 -11.35 -7.63
N SER A 140 -9.59 -10.69 -6.88
CA SER A 140 -8.25 -11.18 -6.55
C SER A 140 -8.08 -11.22 -5.04
N PRO A 141 -7.68 -12.36 -4.44
CA PRO A 141 -7.48 -12.45 -2.99
C PRO A 141 -6.14 -11.80 -2.62
N LEU A 142 -6.10 -10.46 -2.72
CA LEU A 142 -4.96 -9.61 -2.44
C LEU A 142 -5.40 -8.50 -1.48
N LEU A 143 -4.69 -8.38 -0.36
CA LEU A 143 -4.81 -7.28 0.58
C LEU A 143 -3.40 -6.74 0.83
N ILE A 144 -3.24 -5.42 0.81
CA ILE A 144 -1.98 -4.75 1.11
C ILE A 144 -2.23 -3.74 2.22
N GLU A 145 -1.40 -3.75 3.25
CA GLU A 145 -1.41 -2.73 4.29
C GLU A 145 -0.14 -1.89 4.20
N VAL A 146 -0.30 -0.58 4.29
CA VAL A 146 0.78 0.41 4.28
C VAL A 146 0.73 1.18 5.58
N ILE A 147 1.79 1.07 6.37
CA ILE A 147 1.95 1.76 7.66
C ILE A 147 2.98 2.88 7.50
N PRO A 148 2.71 4.11 7.98
CA PRO A 148 3.59 5.26 7.76
C PRO A 148 5.03 5.10 8.22
N THR A 149 5.27 4.30 9.27
CA THR A 149 6.61 4.01 9.78
C THR A 149 7.53 3.36 8.73
N GLY A 150 6.96 2.86 7.63
CA GLY A 150 7.69 2.29 6.50
C GLY A 150 7.43 0.79 6.31
N GLU A 151 6.33 0.27 6.86
CA GLU A 151 5.99 -1.14 6.79
C GLU A 151 4.94 -1.35 5.71
N VAL A 152 5.12 -2.39 4.90
CA VAL A 152 4.14 -2.85 3.92
C VAL A 152 3.95 -4.34 4.09
N SER A 153 2.72 -4.77 4.33
CA SER A 153 2.37 -6.20 4.44
C SER A 153 1.47 -6.57 3.26
N ILE A 154 1.85 -7.60 2.50
CA ILE A 154 1.06 -8.07 1.36
C ILE A 154 0.54 -9.47 1.65
N TYR A 155 -0.77 -9.57 1.81
CA TYR A 155 -1.49 -10.82 2.00
C TYR A 155 -2.03 -11.30 0.66
N THR A 156 -1.72 -12.55 0.31
CA THR A 156 -2.30 -13.21 -0.86
C THR A 156 -3.02 -14.48 -0.42
N GLY A 157 -4.18 -14.77 -1.02
CA GLY A 157 -4.94 -15.99 -0.73
C GLY A 157 -4.63 -17.16 -1.66
N ARG A 158 -3.67 -17.02 -2.58
CA ARG A 158 -3.23 -18.09 -3.49
C ARG A 158 -1.72 -18.06 -3.70
N THR A 159 -1.12 -19.24 -3.81
CA THR A 159 0.32 -19.40 -3.99
C THR A 159 0.83 -18.85 -5.33
N ASP A 160 0.08 -18.97 -6.42
CA ASP A 160 0.45 -18.39 -7.73
C ASP A 160 0.55 -16.86 -7.67
N LEU A 161 -0.40 -16.23 -6.98
CA LEU A 161 -0.40 -14.79 -6.74
C LEU A 161 0.76 -14.36 -5.84
N ALA A 162 1.07 -15.14 -4.80
CA ALA A 162 2.24 -14.92 -3.95
C ALA A 162 3.55 -14.89 -4.76
N HIS A 163 3.72 -15.84 -5.68
CA HIS A 163 4.90 -15.90 -6.55
C HIS A 163 4.99 -14.71 -7.49
N LEU A 164 3.86 -14.28 -8.09
CA LEU A 164 3.82 -13.09 -8.94
C LEU A 164 4.20 -11.82 -8.16
N VAL A 165 3.68 -11.63 -6.95
CA VAL A 165 4.04 -10.49 -6.09
C VAL A 165 5.52 -10.51 -5.74
N ALA A 166 6.07 -11.68 -5.39
CA ALA A 166 7.50 -11.83 -5.09
C ALA A 166 8.38 -11.53 -6.32
N GLU A 167 7.95 -11.91 -7.52
CA GLU A 167 8.65 -11.56 -8.76
C GLU A 167 8.66 -10.06 -9.01
N ILE A 168 7.51 -9.39 -8.81
CA ILE A 168 7.39 -7.93 -8.95
C ILE A 168 8.29 -7.22 -7.92
N LEU A 169 8.31 -7.69 -6.67
CA LEU A 169 9.22 -7.18 -5.64
C LEU A 169 10.68 -7.27 -6.09
N SER A 170 11.11 -8.42 -6.60
CA SER A 170 12.47 -8.62 -7.11
C SER A 170 12.80 -7.67 -8.27
N GLN A 171 11.87 -7.44 -9.19
CA GLN A 171 12.05 -6.49 -10.30
C GLN A 171 12.23 -5.05 -9.79
N VAL A 172 11.47 -4.63 -8.77
CA VAL A 172 11.59 -3.31 -8.14
C VAL A 172 12.92 -3.18 -7.39
N GLN A 173 13.33 -4.21 -6.64
CA GLN A 173 14.61 -4.25 -5.92
C GLN A 173 15.81 -4.09 -6.87
N ASN A 174 15.75 -4.75 -8.03
CA ASN A 174 16.82 -4.73 -9.03
C ASN A 174 16.79 -3.48 -9.94
N GLY A 175 15.89 -2.53 -9.71
CA GLY A 175 15.74 -1.33 -10.55
C GLY A 175 15.27 -1.63 -11.99
N GLN A 176 14.71 -2.82 -12.23
CA GLN A 176 14.23 -3.25 -13.54
C GLN A 176 12.80 -2.79 -13.83
N HIS A 177 12.11 -2.19 -12.84
CA HIS A 177 10.81 -1.59 -13.03
C HIS A 177 10.94 -0.13 -13.51
N LYS A 178 10.77 0.10 -14.82
CA LYS A 178 10.48 1.45 -15.36
C LYS A 178 8.97 1.66 -15.35
N LEU A 179 8.49 2.57 -14.50
CA LEU A 179 7.13 3.09 -14.57
C LEU A 179 6.91 3.71 -15.97
N PRO A 180 5.76 3.48 -16.63
CA PRO A 180 5.44 4.23 -17.83
C PRO A 180 5.28 5.70 -17.45
N THR A 181 6.24 6.53 -17.87
CA THR A 181 6.13 7.99 -17.75
C THR A 181 4.87 8.43 -18.47
N ALA A 182 3.97 9.14 -17.77
CA ALA A 182 2.81 9.77 -18.40
C ALA A 182 3.33 10.60 -19.58
N ALA A 183 2.88 10.24 -20.79
CA ALA A 183 3.31 10.91 -22.01
C ALA A 183 2.99 12.39 -21.89
N THR A 184 4.03 13.22 -22.00
CA THR A 184 3.94 14.63 -22.35
C THR A 184 3.03 14.76 -23.57
N LYS A 185 1.79 15.20 -23.39
CA LYS A 185 1.01 15.74 -24.50
C LYS A 185 1.55 17.13 -24.79
N LEU A 186 2.46 17.17 -25.76
CA LEU A 186 2.65 18.30 -26.64
C LEU A 186 1.40 18.46 -27.52
N SER A 187 1.18 19.72 -27.95
CA SER A 187 0.09 20.31 -28.74
C SER A 187 -1.23 20.56 -28.03
#